data_AF-A0AAV2QLJ0-F1
#
_entry.id   AF-A0AAV2QLJ0-F1
#
_cell.length_a   1.000
_cell.length_b   1.000
_cell.length_c   1.000
_cell.angle_alpha   90.00
_cell.angle_beta   90.00
_cell.angle_gamma   90.00
#
_symmetry.space_group_name_H-M   'P 1'
#
loop_
_entity.id
_entity.type
_entity.pdbx_description
1 polymer ?
#
loop_
_entity_poly.entity_id
_entity_poly.type
_entity_poly.pdbx_seq_one_letter_code
_entity_poly.pdbx_strand_id
1 'polypeptide(L)'
;HDHEEMTMVLNPPPQPAPTGYVGVRGDEEIERTFFIRMKCVLAKRNAGLTTQGYKVIHCSGYLKIKHYTLDMSPYEAPPYLNVGLIAVGHSLPPSAITEVKMHSNMFMFRASLDLKLIFLDARVGVLTGFEPNELIEKTLYQYIHGCDMGHMRFSHHM
;
A
#
# COMPACT_ATOMS: atom_id res chain seq x y z
N HIS A 1 -4.34 3.75 14.70
CA HIS A 1 -4.34 3.26 13.31
C HIS A 1 -3.04 3.58 12.58
N ASP A 2 -2.85 4.74 11.93
CA ASP A 2 -1.64 5.02 11.12
C ASP A 2 -0.32 4.92 11.91
N HIS A 3 -0.34 5.26 13.20
CA HIS A 3 0.82 5.12 14.07
C HIS A 3 1.16 3.66 14.40
N GLU A 4 0.14 2.81 14.55
CA GLU A 4 0.32 1.37 14.79
C GLU A 4 0.83 0.68 13.51
N GLU A 5 0.27 1.05 12.35
CA GLU A 5 0.73 0.56 11.05
C GLU A 5 2.18 0.96 10.79
N MET A 6 2.57 2.21 11.08
CA MET A 6 3.96 2.65 10.98
C MET A 6 4.88 1.86 11.93
N THR A 7 4.41 1.55 13.13
CA THR A 7 5.16 0.74 14.09
C THR A 7 5.39 -0.68 13.54
N MET A 8 4.39 -1.27 12.89
CA MET A 8 4.54 -2.56 12.20
C MET A 8 5.49 -2.49 11.01
N VAL A 9 5.43 -1.40 10.22
CA VAL A 9 6.31 -1.19 9.07
C VAL A 9 7.78 -1.11 9.49
N LEU A 10 8.08 -0.41 10.59
CA LEU A 10 9.44 -0.17 11.08
C LEU A 10 10.03 -1.35 11.87
N ASN A 11 9.19 -2.26 12.37
CA ASN A 11 9.67 -3.42 13.11
C ASN A 11 10.15 -4.52 12.15
N PRO A 12 11.40 -5.01 12.30
CA PRO A 12 11.84 -6.20 11.59
C PRO A 12 11.07 -7.43 12.12
N PRO A 13 10.86 -8.46 11.28
CA PRO A 13 10.24 -9.70 11.72
C PRO A 13 11.07 -10.34 12.86
N PRO A 14 10.42 -11.03 13.82
CA PRO A 14 11.12 -11.69 14.90
C PRO A 14 12.12 -12.70 14.33
N GLN A 15 13.39 -12.57 14.71
CA GLN A 15 14.44 -13.45 14.23
C GLN A 15 14.27 -14.86 14.83
N PRO A 16 14.44 -15.94 14.05
CA PRO A 16 14.52 -17.29 14.61
C PRO A 16 15.72 -17.38 15.57
N ALA A 17 15.56 -18.19 16.62
CA ALA A 17 16.58 -18.40 17.66
C ALA A 17 17.96 -18.74 17.06
N PRO A 18 19.07 -18.27 17.65
CA PRO A 18 20.39 -18.40 17.03
C PRO A 18 20.80 -19.87 16.93
N THR A 19 20.75 -20.43 15.73
CA THR A 19 21.34 -21.73 15.40
C THR A 19 22.85 -21.56 15.16
N GLY A 20 23.63 -21.51 16.23
CA GLY A 20 25.04 -21.95 16.28
C GLY A 20 26.09 -21.29 15.36
N TYR A 21 25.75 -20.36 14.47
CA TYR A 21 26.71 -19.67 13.60
C TYR A 21 26.64 -18.16 13.85
N VAL A 22 27.60 -17.66 14.64
CA VAL A 22 27.85 -16.23 14.82
C VAL A 22 28.68 -15.75 13.63
N GLY A 23 28.08 -15.79 12.44
CA GLY A 23 28.61 -15.08 11.28
C GLY A 23 28.23 -13.61 11.38
N VAL A 24 29.14 -12.71 10.98
CA VAL A 24 28.85 -11.28 10.78
C VAL A 24 27.62 -11.17 9.88
N ARG A 25 26.45 -10.88 10.45
CA ARG A 25 25.25 -10.62 9.65
C ARG A 25 25.46 -9.31 8.91
N GLY A 26 25.53 -9.39 7.59
CA GLY A 26 25.68 -8.23 6.72
C GLY A 26 24.48 -7.27 6.81
N ASP A 27 24.58 -6.15 6.12
CA ASP A 27 23.45 -5.23 5.94
C ASP A 27 22.25 -6.00 5.35
N GLU A 28 21.11 -6.00 6.05
CA GLU A 28 19.87 -6.64 5.60
C GLU A 28 18.92 -5.56 5.06
N GLU A 29 18.27 -5.85 3.93
CA GLU A 29 17.26 -4.98 3.34
C GLU A 29 15.93 -5.75 3.22
N ILE A 30 14.84 -5.17 3.76
CA ILE A 30 13.52 -5.79 3.73
C ILE A 30 12.52 -4.86 3.05
N GLU A 31 11.95 -5.30 1.93
CA GLU A 31 10.97 -4.52 1.17
C GLU A 31 9.74 -4.15 2.02
N ARG A 32 9.22 -2.95 1.80
CA ARG A 32 8.04 -2.39 2.46
C ARG A 32 7.21 -1.63 1.44
N THR A 33 5.92 -1.92 1.44
CA THR A 33 4.91 -1.16 0.70
C THR A 33 3.70 -0.93 1.60
N PHE A 34 3.28 0.31 1.78
CA PHE A 34 2.22 0.69 2.72
C PHE A 34 1.59 2.05 2.36
N PHE A 35 0.50 2.41 3.02
CA PHE A 35 -0.17 3.70 2.85
C PHE A 35 -0.09 4.52 4.15
N ILE A 36 0.07 5.83 4.04
CA ILE A 36 0.00 6.75 5.20
C ILE A 36 -0.80 7.99 4.89
N ARG A 37 -1.48 8.54 5.89
CA ARG A 37 -2.08 9.86 5.80
C ARG A 37 -1.11 10.91 6.30
N MET A 38 -0.61 11.73 5.39
CA MET A 38 0.25 12.86 5.72
C MET A 38 -0.57 14.14 5.78
N LYS A 39 -0.36 14.95 6.82
CA LYS A 39 -0.94 16.29 6.91
C LYS A 39 -0.47 17.12 5.71
N CYS A 40 -1.42 17.67 4.98
CA CYS A 40 -1.21 18.47 3.79
C CYS A 40 -1.82 19.86 3.99
N VAL A 41 -0.99 20.89 3.82
CA VAL A 41 -1.40 22.30 3.95
C VAL A 41 -1.72 22.95 2.59
N LEU A 42 -1.72 22.16 1.51
CA LEU A 42 -2.10 22.64 0.19
C LEU A 42 -3.62 22.90 0.14
N ALA A 43 -3.99 24.08 -0.37
CA ALA A 43 -5.37 24.49 -0.53
C ALA A 43 -6.16 23.50 -1.42
N LYS A 44 -7.21 22.89 -0.89
CA LYS A 44 -8.24 22.24 -1.69
C LYS A 44 -9.09 23.37 -2.31
N ARG A 45 -9.09 23.54 -3.64
CA ARG A 45 -9.95 24.54 -4.30
C ARG A 45 -11.42 24.09 -4.25
N ASN A 46 -12.04 24.21 -3.09
CA ASN A 46 -13.49 24.23 -2.94
C ASN A 46 -13.84 25.61 -2.38
N ALA A 47 -14.29 26.52 -3.24
CA ALA A 47 -14.83 27.83 -2.84
C ALA A 47 -13.92 28.71 -1.94
N GLY A 48 -12.59 28.69 -2.13
CA GLY A 48 -11.69 29.66 -1.50
C GLY A 48 -11.30 29.41 -0.04
N LEU A 49 -11.68 28.27 0.55
CA LEU A 49 -11.29 27.90 1.92
C LEU A 49 -10.08 26.95 1.94
N THR A 50 -8.97 27.36 2.56
CA THR A 50 -7.82 26.47 2.84
C THR A 50 -8.05 25.73 4.15
N THR A 51 -8.63 24.53 4.11
CA THR A 51 -8.67 23.66 5.30
C THR A 51 -7.42 22.79 5.37
N GLN A 52 -6.87 22.59 6.57
CA GLN A 52 -5.85 21.56 6.80
C GLN A 52 -6.47 20.20 6.44
N GLY A 53 -5.88 19.48 5.49
CA GLY A 53 -6.36 18.17 5.05
C GLY A 53 -5.28 17.11 5.19
N TYR A 54 -5.66 15.84 5.11
CA TYR A 54 -4.70 14.75 4.97
C TYR A 54 -4.67 14.29 3.51
N LYS A 55 -3.49 13.90 3.02
CA LYS A 55 -3.33 13.18 1.76
C LYS A 55 -2.88 11.76 2.05
N VAL A 56 -3.48 10.79 1.36
CA VAL A 56 -3.00 9.41 1.36
C VAL A 56 -1.80 9.32 0.43
N ILE A 57 -0.68 8.81 0.96
CA ILE A 57 0.57 8.60 0.24
C ILE A 57 0.84 7.10 0.21
N HIS A 58 1.04 6.56 -0.99
CA HIS A 58 1.56 5.21 -1.21
C HIS A 58 3.08 5.25 -1.09
N CYS A 59 3.63 4.57 -0.10
CA CYS A 59 5.05 4.47 0.15
C CYS A 59 5.56 3.09 -0.29
N SER A 60 6.62 3.06 -1.11
CA SER A 60 7.29 1.83 -1.51
C SER A 60 8.81 1.99 -1.38
N GLY A 61 9.47 1.01 -0.78
CA GLY A 61 10.89 1.08 -0.42
C GLY A 61 11.34 -0.13 0.39
N TYR A 62 12.33 0.07 1.26
CA TYR A 62 12.89 -0.99 2.11
C TYR A 62 13.36 -0.48 3.47
N LEU A 63 13.28 -1.34 4.48
CA LEU A 63 14.02 -1.17 5.73
C LEU A 63 15.47 -1.58 5.49
N LYS A 64 16.40 -0.69 5.82
CA LYS A 64 17.82 -1.01 5.94
C LYS A 64 18.15 -1.29 7.39
N ILE A 65 18.69 -2.48 7.65
CA ILE A 65 19.03 -2.96 8.97
C ILE A 65 20.54 -3.16 9.05
N LYS A 66 21.18 -2.48 9.99
CA LYS A 66 22.61 -2.63 10.26
C LYS A 66 22.83 -3.23 11.65
N HIS A 67 23.57 -4.31 11.67
CA HIS A 67 24.05 -4.95 12.88
C HIS A 67 25.42 -4.38 13.25
N TYR A 68 25.54 -3.77 14.42
CA TYR A 68 26.84 -3.40 14.97
C TYR A 68 27.29 -4.48 15.94
N THR A 69 28.35 -5.20 15.58
CA THR A 69 29.16 -5.94 16.55
C THR A 69 30.26 -4.99 17.01
N LEU A 70 30.08 -4.33 18.15
CA LEU A 70 31.27 -3.94 18.92
C LEU A 70 31.91 -5.23 19.45
N ASP A 71 33.24 -5.22 19.60
CA ASP A 71 34.06 -6.30 20.17
C ASP A 71 33.58 -6.72 21.58
N MET A 72 32.46 -7.42 21.64
CA MET A 72 31.81 -7.89 22.87
C MET A 72 31.84 -9.41 22.90
N SER A 73 31.92 -9.93 24.11
CA SER A 73 31.97 -11.35 24.43
C SER A 73 30.95 -12.17 23.62
N PRO A 74 31.30 -13.37 23.11
CA PRO A 74 30.41 -14.23 22.31
C PRO A 74 29.14 -14.72 23.03
N TYR A 75 28.92 -14.30 24.28
CA TYR A 75 27.79 -14.66 25.13
C TYR A 75 26.73 -13.56 25.27
N GLU A 76 26.96 -12.35 24.74
CA GLU A 76 25.97 -11.26 24.76
C GLU A 76 25.37 -11.02 23.37
N ALA A 77 24.04 -10.96 23.30
CA ALA A 77 23.34 -10.61 22.07
C ALA A 77 23.79 -9.21 21.60
N PRO A 78 24.02 -8.99 20.28
CA PRO A 78 24.51 -7.72 19.79
C PRO A 78 23.55 -6.58 20.17
N PRO A 79 24.00 -5.59 20.98
CA PRO A 79 23.09 -4.66 21.66
C PRO A 79 22.54 -3.54 20.78
N TYR A 80 23.06 -3.36 19.55
CA TYR A 80 22.70 -2.21 18.71
C TYR A 80 22.27 -2.64 17.30
N LEU A 81 20.99 -2.44 17.04
CA LEU A 81 20.35 -2.55 15.74
C LEU A 81 20.03 -1.15 15.24
N ASN A 82 20.57 -0.74 14.08
CA ASN A 82 20.11 0.47 13.42
C ASN A 82 19.15 0.10 12.29
N VAL A 83 17.92 0.58 12.38
CA VAL A 83 16.88 0.35 11.38
C VAL A 83 16.46 1.69 10.81
N GLY A 84 16.49 1.82 9.48
CA GLY A 84 16.02 3.00 8.76
C GLY A 84 15.15 2.62 7.58
N LEU A 85 14.08 3.36 7.34
CA LEU A 85 13.25 3.20 6.15
C LEU A 85 13.72 4.14 5.04
N ILE A 86 13.97 3.59 3.86
CA ILE A 86 14.19 4.36 2.63
C ILE A 86 13.04 4.04 1.68
N ALA A 87 12.23 5.04 1.33
CA ALA A 87 11.04 4.83 0.50
C ALA A 87 10.71 6.04 -0.37
N VAL A 88 10.05 5.76 -1.50
CA VAL A 88 9.46 6.75 -2.39
C VAL A 88 7.96 6.86 -2.09
N GLY A 89 7.47 8.09 -1.89
CA GLY A 89 6.06 8.37 -1.64
C GLY A 89 5.36 8.95 -2.86
N HIS A 90 4.28 8.29 -3.31
CA HIS A 90 3.40 8.78 -4.37
C HIS A 90 2.06 9.19 -3.78
N SER A 91 1.64 10.44 -4.01
CA SER A 91 0.31 10.87 -3.57
C SER A 91 -0.77 10.20 -4.40
N LEU A 92 -1.77 9.61 -3.74
CA LEU A 92 -2.90 9.07 -4.47
C LEU A 92 -3.69 10.19 -5.17
N PRO A 93 -4.19 9.94 -6.39
CA PRO A 93 -5.00 10.91 -7.11
C PRO A 93 -6.27 11.25 -6.29
N PRO A 94 -6.69 12.52 -6.18
CA PRO A 94 -7.90 12.88 -5.44
C PRO A 94 -9.14 12.12 -5.93
N SER A 95 -10.01 11.67 -5.02
CA SER A 95 -11.20 10.85 -5.32
C SER A 95 -12.21 11.47 -6.30
N ALA A 96 -12.10 12.78 -6.58
CA ALA A 96 -12.96 13.53 -7.49
C ALA A 96 -12.28 13.81 -8.84
N ILE A 97 -11.49 12.87 -9.33
CA ILE A 97 -10.69 13.08 -10.53
C ILE A 97 -11.57 12.99 -11.79
N THR A 98 -11.83 14.17 -12.36
CA THR A 98 -12.34 14.31 -13.73
C THR A 98 -11.20 14.32 -14.75
N GLU A 99 -9.94 14.22 -14.30
CA GLU A 99 -8.74 14.52 -15.10
C GLU A 99 -7.84 13.30 -15.36
N VAL A 100 -8.24 12.07 -14.98
CA VAL A 100 -7.49 10.88 -15.42
C VAL A 100 -7.65 10.75 -16.93
N LYS A 101 -6.53 10.91 -17.64
CA LYS A 101 -6.46 10.67 -19.07
C LYS A 101 -6.66 9.18 -19.30
N MET A 102 -7.86 8.80 -19.68
CA MET A 102 -8.19 7.41 -19.94
C MET A 102 -7.52 6.97 -21.25
N HIS A 103 -6.67 5.94 -21.17
CA HIS A 103 -6.10 5.30 -22.36
C HIS A 103 -7.07 4.28 -22.97
N SER A 104 -6.76 3.78 -24.16
CA SER A 104 -7.61 2.81 -24.88
C SER A 104 -7.72 1.46 -24.16
N ASN A 105 -6.71 1.09 -23.37
CA ASN A 105 -6.64 -0.12 -22.55
C ASN A 105 -7.22 0.07 -21.13
N MET A 106 -8.00 1.13 -20.91
CA MET A 106 -8.63 1.42 -19.61
C MET A 106 -10.14 1.57 -19.79
N PHE A 107 -10.90 1.10 -18.82
CA PHE A 107 -12.32 1.43 -18.66
C PHE A 107 -12.57 1.97 -17.25
N MET A 108 -13.62 2.76 -17.09
CA MET A 108 -14.05 3.32 -15.82
C MET A 108 -15.29 2.58 -15.31
N PHE A 109 -15.35 2.36 -14.01
CA PHE A 109 -16.57 1.93 -13.32
C PHE A 109 -16.81 2.78 -12.07
N ARG A 110 -18.04 2.79 -11.59
CA ARG A 110 -18.39 3.24 -10.24
C ARG A 110 -18.99 2.05 -9.51
N ALA A 111 -18.69 1.96 -8.22
CA ALA A 111 -19.21 0.94 -7.34
C ALA A 111 -19.65 1.56 -6.01
N SER A 112 -20.58 0.90 -5.33
CA SER A 112 -20.88 1.19 -3.92
C SER A 112 -19.76 0.68 -3.00
N LEU A 113 -19.88 0.99 -1.69
CA LEU A 113 -18.88 0.65 -0.67
C LEU A 113 -18.69 -0.87 -0.47
N ASP A 114 -19.57 -1.71 -1.00
CA ASP A 114 -19.47 -3.18 -1.01
C ASP A 114 -18.93 -3.72 -2.35
N LEU A 115 -18.40 -2.85 -3.21
CA LEU A 115 -17.94 -3.11 -4.58
C LEU A 115 -19.03 -3.65 -5.52
N LYS A 116 -20.30 -3.39 -5.24
CA LYS A 116 -21.37 -3.62 -6.22
C LYS A 116 -21.30 -2.58 -7.34
N LEU A 117 -21.23 -3.04 -8.58
CA LEU A 117 -21.05 -2.21 -9.76
C LEU A 117 -22.35 -1.45 -10.09
N ILE A 118 -22.28 -0.12 -10.12
CA ILE A 118 -23.45 0.76 -10.37
C ILE A 118 -23.31 1.54 -11.69
N PHE A 119 -22.12 1.60 -12.27
CA PHE A 119 -21.86 2.21 -13.57
C PHE A 119 -20.61 1.59 -14.19
N LEU A 120 -20.61 1.35 -15.50
CA LEU A 120 -19.43 1.03 -16.30
C LEU A 120 -19.46 1.84 -17.60
N ASP A 121 -18.29 2.25 -18.10
CA ASP A 121 -18.20 2.84 -19.44
C ASP A 121 -18.29 1.77 -20.55
N ALA A 122 -18.60 2.20 -21.77
CA ALA A 122 -18.83 1.31 -22.90
C ALA A 122 -17.60 0.48 -23.34
N ARG A 123 -16.40 0.82 -22.88
CA ARG A 123 -15.17 0.10 -23.27
C ARG A 123 -15.01 -1.23 -22.54
N VAL A 124 -15.78 -1.47 -21.48
CA VAL A 124 -15.72 -2.75 -20.75
C VAL A 124 -15.95 -3.95 -21.67
N GLY A 125 -16.89 -3.85 -22.63
CA GLY A 125 -17.14 -4.92 -23.60
C GLY A 125 -15.94 -5.19 -24.49
N VAL A 126 -15.30 -4.14 -24.99
CA VAL A 126 -14.10 -4.28 -25.85
C VAL A 126 -12.92 -4.88 -25.09
N LEU A 127 -12.75 -4.54 -23.81
CA LEU A 127 -11.58 -4.94 -23.03
C LEU A 127 -11.74 -6.29 -22.31
N THR A 128 -12.97 -6.67 -21.98
CA THR A 128 -13.24 -7.85 -21.13
C THR A 128 -14.14 -8.88 -21.79
N GLY A 129 -14.86 -8.51 -22.85
CA GLY A 129 -15.88 -9.35 -23.49
C GLY A 129 -17.24 -9.36 -22.78
N PHE A 130 -17.39 -8.68 -21.64
CA PHE A 130 -18.66 -8.60 -20.92
C PHE A 130 -19.47 -7.37 -21.31
N GLU A 131 -20.78 -7.54 -21.43
CA GLU A 131 -21.68 -6.40 -21.62
C GLU A 131 -21.91 -5.67 -20.29
N PRO A 132 -21.99 -4.32 -20.26
CA PRO A 132 -22.22 -3.57 -19.02
C PRO A 132 -23.42 -4.07 -18.21
N ASN A 133 -24.52 -4.41 -18.88
CA ASN A 133 -25.74 -4.88 -18.24
C ASN A 133 -25.58 -6.24 -17.54
N GLU A 134 -24.59 -7.04 -17.94
CA GLU A 134 -24.28 -8.31 -17.28
C GLU A 134 -23.50 -8.12 -15.98
N LEU A 135 -22.81 -6.99 -15.84
CA LEU A 135 -21.92 -6.67 -14.71
C LEU A 135 -22.60 -5.79 -13.66
N ILE A 136 -23.50 -4.91 -14.09
CA ILE A 136 -24.26 -4.00 -13.22
C ILE A 136 -25.03 -4.80 -12.16
N GLU A 137 -25.13 -4.22 -10.95
CA GLU A 137 -25.77 -4.79 -9.77
C GLU A 137 -25.10 -6.07 -9.20
N LYS A 138 -23.99 -6.51 -9.77
CA LYS A 138 -23.16 -7.59 -9.21
C LYS A 138 -21.94 -7.01 -8.51
N THR A 139 -21.42 -7.76 -7.54
CA THR A 139 -20.20 -7.39 -6.84
C THR A 139 -18.99 -7.72 -7.71
N LEU A 140 -17.98 -6.84 -7.69
CA LEU A 140 -16.74 -7.06 -8.44
C LEU A 140 -16.06 -8.40 -8.09
N TYR A 141 -16.24 -8.87 -6.84
CA TYR A 141 -15.75 -10.16 -6.37
C TYR A 141 -16.21 -11.37 -7.22
N GLN A 142 -17.34 -11.29 -7.90
CA GLN A 142 -17.82 -12.38 -8.78
C GLN A 142 -16.97 -12.57 -10.03
N TYR A 143 -16.17 -11.56 -10.38
CA TYR A 143 -15.38 -11.50 -11.61
C TYR A 143 -13.87 -11.55 -11.35
N ILE A 144 -13.46 -11.53 -10.09
CA ILE A 144 -12.06 -11.63 -9.70
C ILE A 144 -11.66 -13.10 -9.65
N HIS A 145 -10.49 -13.41 -10.19
CA HIS A 145 -9.95 -14.76 -10.15
C HIS A 145 -9.73 -15.21 -8.69
N GLY A 146 -10.01 -16.48 -8.39
CA GLY A 146 -9.96 -17.00 -7.02
C GLY A 146 -8.62 -16.78 -6.31
N CYS A 147 -7.50 -16.84 -7.05
CA CYS A 147 -6.16 -16.58 -6.51
C CYS A 147 -5.96 -15.13 -6.03
N ASP A 148 -6.72 -14.18 -6.55
CA ASP A 148 -6.58 -12.75 -6.24
C ASP A 148 -7.61 -12.26 -5.21
N MET A 149 -8.58 -13.10 -4.84
CA MET A 149 -9.63 -12.75 -3.88
C MET A 149 -9.07 -12.31 -2.52
N GLY A 150 -8.02 -12.97 -2.03
CA GLY A 150 -7.37 -12.63 -0.76
C GLY A 150 -6.78 -11.22 -0.78
N HIS A 151 -6.01 -10.92 -1.82
CA HIS A 151 -5.42 -9.60 -2.04
C HIS A 151 -6.49 -8.52 -2.21
N MET A 152 -7.51 -8.78 -3.02
CA MET A 152 -8.59 -7.82 -3.23
C MET A 152 -9.35 -7.53 -1.92
N ARG A 153 -9.67 -8.57 -1.15
CA ARG A 153 -10.37 -8.40 0.12
C ARG A 153 -9.55 -7.59 1.09
N PHE A 154 -8.25 -7.84 1.17
CA PHE A 154 -7.32 -7.06 1.97
C PHE A 154 -7.34 -5.59 1.54
N SER A 155 -7.15 -5.30 0.26
CA SER A 155 -7.16 -3.92 -0.27
C SER A 155 -8.50 -3.19 -0.12
N HIS A 156 -9.62 -3.91 -0.08
CA HIS A 156 -10.94 -3.31 0.09
C HIS A 156 -11.24 -2.92 1.55
N HIS A 157 -10.66 -3.62 2.53
CA HIS A 157 -10.93 -3.38 3.95
C HIS A 157 -9.83 -2.58 4.68
N MET A 158 -8.68 -2.37 4.03
CA MET A 158 -7.59 -1.49 4.48
C MET A 158 -7.86 -0.05 4.05
#